data_AF-A0A4S5BIX3-F1
#
_entry.id   AF-A0A4S5BIX3-F1
#
_cell.length_a   1.000
_cell.length_b   1.000
_cell.length_c   1.000
_cell.angle_alpha   90.00
_cell.angle_beta   90.00
_cell.angle_gamma   90.00
#
_symmetry.space_group_name_H-M   'P 1'
#
loop_
_entity.id
_entity.type
_entity.pdbx_description
1 polymer ?
#
loop_
_entity_poly.entity_id
_entity_poly.type
_entity_poly.pdbx_seq_one_letter_code
_entity_poly.pdbx_strand_id
1 'polypeptide(L)'
;MGSLAPLRLLDDCRQYDDHDLTMDHIKIRSCFARLRDGSGTEDDFNRVAVAINLAKVRALQIDEILADHIEVAQDAMMRCKARFDSHGRFGFDGPGLLAVLDAIGANEEIVRNSTPRQMEKALHVVRDVLASAHRKGPRMSAVII
;
A
#
# COMPACT_ATOMS: atom_id res chain seq x y z
N MET A 1 21.06 -34.78 -1.99
CA MET A 1 19.87 -33.91 -1.93
C MET A 1 19.97 -32.93 -3.09
N GLY A 2 19.09 -33.05 -4.10
CA GLY A 2 19.09 -32.16 -5.26
C GLY A 2 18.71 -30.73 -4.85
N SER A 3 19.39 -29.74 -5.42
CA SER A 3 19.11 -28.33 -5.16
C SER A 3 17.67 -27.98 -5.58
N LEU A 4 16.87 -27.46 -4.65
CA LEU A 4 15.52 -26.95 -4.90
C LEU A 4 15.53 -25.55 -5.57
N ALA A 5 16.71 -24.99 -5.83
CA ALA A 5 16.85 -23.66 -6.42
C ALA A 5 16.08 -23.47 -7.74
N PRO A 6 16.02 -24.44 -8.67
CA PRO A 6 15.25 -24.28 -9.91
C PRO A 6 13.74 -24.20 -9.66
N LEU A 7 13.21 -24.97 -8.69
CA LEU A 7 11.78 -24.95 -8.35
C LEU A 7 11.38 -23.63 -7.67
N ARG A 8 12.25 -23.08 -6.80
CA ARG A 8 12.05 -21.75 -6.22
C ARG A 8 12.04 -20.64 -7.28
N LEU A 9 12.93 -20.71 -8.27
CA LEU A 9 12.98 -19.71 -9.33
C LEU A 9 11.70 -19.70 -10.18
N LEU A 10 11.10 -20.87 -10.43
CA LEU A 10 9.83 -20.96 -11.16
C LEU A 10 8.67 -20.34 -10.35
N ASP A 11 8.63 -20.58 -9.05
CA ASP A 11 7.62 -20.01 -8.15
C ASP A 11 7.76 -18.48 -8.01
N ASP A 12 9.00 -17.95 -7.99
CA ASP A 12 9.28 -16.51 -7.95
C ASP A 12 8.77 -15.74 -9.19
N CYS A 13 8.65 -16.45 -10.31
CA CYS A 13 8.31 -15.89 -11.62
C CYS A 13 6.85 -16.14 -12.02
N ARG A 14 6.09 -16.96 -11.29
CA ARG A 14 4.66 -17.16 -11.58
C ARG A 14 3.88 -15.87 -11.33
N GLN A 15 2.76 -15.68 -12.01
CA GLN A 15 1.78 -14.67 -11.59
C GLN A 15 0.99 -15.21 -10.40
N TYR A 16 0.52 -14.30 -9.54
CA TYR A 16 -0.45 -14.66 -8.52
C TYR A 16 -1.70 -15.23 -9.18
N ASP A 17 -2.29 -16.26 -8.58
CA ASP A 17 -3.66 -16.62 -8.94
C ASP A 17 -4.65 -15.69 -8.22
N ASP A 18 -5.87 -15.60 -8.74
CA ASP A 18 -6.89 -14.72 -8.17
C ASP A 18 -7.29 -15.11 -6.74
N HIS A 19 -7.16 -16.39 -6.38
CA HIS A 19 -7.47 -16.89 -5.04
C HIS A 19 -6.42 -16.41 -4.01
N ASP A 20 -5.16 -16.34 -4.39
CA ASP A 20 -4.02 -15.88 -3.57
C ASP A 20 -4.23 -14.42 -3.11
N LEU A 21 -4.91 -13.59 -3.92
CA LEU A 21 -5.04 -12.14 -3.69
C LEU A 21 -6.40 -11.69 -3.15
N THR A 22 -7.46 -12.45 -3.41
CA THR A 22 -8.85 -12.05 -3.13
C THR A 22 -9.04 -11.62 -1.67
N MET A 23 -8.52 -12.40 -0.73
CA MET A 23 -8.68 -12.11 0.70
C MET A 23 -7.95 -10.83 1.12
N ASP A 24 -6.80 -10.53 0.53
CA ASP A 24 -6.05 -9.32 0.86
C ASP A 24 -6.72 -8.06 0.30
N HIS A 25 -7.25 -8.12 -0.92
CA HIS A 25 -8.03 -7.04 -1.53
C HIS A 25 -9.29 -6.72 -0.70
N ILE A 26 -10.05 -7.75 -0.31
CA ILE A 26 -11.25 -7.59 0.55
C ILE A 26 -10.89 -6.91 1.87
N LYS A 27 -9.78 -7.32 2.50
CA LYS A 27 -9.33 -6.72 3.77
C LYS A 27 -8.97 -5.25 3.59
N ILE A 28 -8.22 -4.90 2.55
CA ILE A 28 -7.84 -3.49 2.28
C ILE A 28 -9.08 -2.64 2.06
N ARG A 29 -10.02 -3.08 1.22
CA ARG A 29 -11.28 -2.36 0.98
C ARG A 29 -12.13 -2.23 2.25
N SER A 30 -12.16 -3.26 3.10
CA SER A 30 -12.86 -3.22 4.38
C SER A 30 -12.25 -2.22 5.37
N CYS A 31 -10.91 -2.17 5.45
CA CYS A 31 -10.18 -1.17 6.23
C CYS A 31 -10.49 0.25 5.72
N PHE A 32 -10.43 0.47 4.40
CA PHE A 32 -10.78 1.75 3.79
C PHE A 32 -12.22 2.17 4.08
N ALA A 33 -13.19 1.24 4.02
CA ALA A 33 -14.58 1.53 4.35
C ALA A 33 -14.74 2.06 5.79
N ARG A 34 -14.02 1.47 6.76
CA ARG A 34 -13.99 1.93 8.15
C ARG A 34 -13.29 3.27 8.32
N LEU A 35 -12.20 3.51 7.60
CA LEU A 35 -11.55 4.84 7.58
C LEU A 35 -12.49 5.92 7.03
N ARG A 36 -13.28 5.57 6.00
CA ARG A 36 -14.24 6.48 5.36
C ARG A 36 -15.40 6.87 6.28
N ASP A 37 -15.98 5.93 7.02
CA ASP A 37 -17.11 6.19 7.90
C ASP A 37 -16.70 6.64 9.32
N GLY A 38 -15.40 6.65 9.61
CA GLY A 38 -14.81 7.11 10.86
C GLY A 38 -14.78 6.05 11.98
N SER A 39 -15.15 4.80 11.69
CA SER A 39 -15.02 3.67 12.62
C SER A 39 -13.65 2.99 12.60
N GLY A 40 -12.75 3.44 11.71
CA GLY A 40 -11.44 2.84 11.49
C GLY A 40 -10.45 3.05 12.63
N THR A 41 -9.49 2.13 12.72
CA THR A 41 -8.39 2.15 13.70
C THR A 41 -7.06 2.55 13.05
N GLU A 42 -6.02 2.74 13.87
CA GLU A 42 -4.66 2.91 13.33
C GLU A 42 -4.18 1.68 12.55
N ASP A 43 -4.64 0.48 12.89
CA ASP A 43 -4.33 -0.73 12.11
C ASP A 43 -4.99 -0.70 10.73
N ASP A 44 -6.23 -0.20 10.63
CA ASP A 44 -6.90 0.02 9.35
C ASP A 44 -6.15 1.04 8.50
N PHE A 45 -5.70 2.12 9.13
CA PHE A 45 -4.89 3.14 8.49
C PHE A 45 -3.58 2.56 7.95
N ASN A 46 -2.84 1.84 8.79
CA ASN A 46 -1.56 1.23 8.43
C ASN A 46 -1.71 0.21 7.30
N ARG A 47 -2.77 -0.61 7.31
CA ARG A 47 -3.07 -1.57 6.24
C ARG A 47 -3.24 -0.87 4.89
N VAL A 48 -4.04 0.19 4.84
CA VAL A 48 -4.28 0.95 3.59
C VAL A 48 -3.02 1.70 3.16
N ALA A 49 -2.31 2.33 4.10
CA ALA A 49 -1.07 3.06 3.80
C ALA A 49 0.03 2.14 3.24
N VAL A 50 0.21 0.94 3.79
CA VAL A 50 1.17 -0.04 3.27
C VAL A 50 0.79 -0.49 1.85
N ALA A 51 -0.50 -0.72 1.58
CA ALA A 51 -0.95 -1.09 0.24
C ALA A 51 -0.64 0.00 -0.80
N ILE A 52 -0.95 1.27 -0.48
CA ILE A 52 -0.66 2.41 -1.36
C ILE A 52 0.86 2.59 -1.56
N ASN A 53 1.66 2.49 -0.50
CA ASN A 53 3.11 2.60 -0.60
C ASN A 53 3.71 1.48 -1.44
N LEU A 54 3.21 0.24 -1.28
CA LEU A 54 3.64 -0.90 -2.07
C LEU A 54 3.31 -0.69 -3.55
N ALA A 55 2.10 -0.21 -3.84
CA ALA A 55 1.67 0.13 -5.20
C ALA A 55 2.56 1.21 -5.82
N LYS A 56 2.87 2.30 -5.11
CA LYS A 56 3.74 3.36 -5.64
C LYS A 56 5.16 2.89 -5.91
N VAL A 57 5.77 2.14 -4.99
CA VAL A 57 7.12 1.56 -5.19
C VAL A 57 7.16 0.70 -6.44
N ARG A 58 6.10 -0.09 -6.68
CA ARG A 58 6.04 -0.92 -7.88
C ARG A 58 5.72 -0.10 -9.12
N ALA A 59 4.87 0.92 -9.03
CA ALA A 59 4.58 1.85 -10.11
C ALA A 59 5.82 2.59 -10.61
N LEU A 60 6.73 3.02 -9.71
CA LEU A 60 8.02 3.63 -10.08
C LEU A 60 8.90 2.75 -10.99
N GLN A 61 8.66 1.44 -11.01
CA GLN A 61 9.36 0.48 -11.85
C GLN A 61 8.56 0.09 -13.12
N ILE A 62 7.35 0.63 -13.28
CA ILE A 62 6.43 0.40 -14.41
C ILE A 62 6.32 1.68 -15.24
N ASP A 63 5.89 2.76 -14.62
CA ASP A 63 5.58 4.05 -15.24
C ASP A 63 5.56 5.18 -14.19
N GLU A 64 6.23 6.29 -14.48
CA GLU A 64 6.37 7.43 -13.56
C GLU A 64 5.03 8.17 -13.38
N ILE A 65 4.23 8.29 -14.44
CA ILE A 65 2.92 8.97 -14.38
C ILE A 65 1.97 8.21 -13.45
N LEU A 66 2.00 6.87 -13.50
CA LEU A 66 1.25 6.04 -12.55
C LEU A 66 1.71 6.25 -11.10
N ALA A 67 3.01 6.41 -10.86
CA ALA A 67 3.53 6.65 -9.52
C ALA A 67 3.08 8.03 -8.98
N ASP A 68 3.13 9.07 -9.81
CA ASP A 68 2.64 10.42 -9.48
C ASP A 68 1.14 10.40 -9.17
N HIS A 69 0.36 9.60 -9.91
CA HIS A 69 -1.06 9.46 -9.65
C HIS A 69 -1.34 8.81 -8.27
N ILE A 70 -0.57 7.80 -7.89
CA ILE A 70 -0.68 7.14 -6.57
C ILE A 70 -0.22 8.07 -5.43
N GLU A 71 0.72 8.97 -5.68
CA GLU A 71 1.20 9.96 -4.71
C GLU A 71 0.08 10.88 -4.19
N VAL A 72 -0.90 11.22 -5.02
CA VAL A 72 -2.06 12.02 -4.59
C VAL A 72 -2.85 11.32 -3.48
N ALA A 73 -2.95 9.98 -3.53
CA ALA A 73 -3.62 9.19 -2.50
C ALA A 73 -2.82 9.16 -1.19
N GLN A 74 -1.50 9.16 -1.29
CA GLN A 74 -0.62 9.25 -0.14
C GLN A 74 -0.81 10.57 0.62
N ASP A 75 -0.86 11.69 -0.10
CA ASP A 75 -1.18 13.00 0.50
C ASP A 75 -2.54 13.00 1.19
N ALA A 76 -3.54 12.34 0.59
CA ALA A 76 -4.86 12.18 1.19
C ALA A 76 -4.82 11.35 2.48
N MET A 77 -4.02 10.28 2.53
CA MET A 77 -3.79 9.51 3.75
C MET A 77 -3.12 10.36 4.84
N MET A 78 -2.20 11.26 4.48
CA MET A 78 -1.58 12.17 5.45
C MET A 78 -2.58 13.15 6.05
N ARG A 79 -3.46 13.74 5.25
CA ARG A 79 -4.54 14.59 5.74
C ARG A 79 -5.52 13.82 6.62
N CYS A 80 -5.81 12.56 6.27
CA CYS A 80 -6.64 11.66 7.06
C CYS A 80 -6.03 11.39 8.45
N LYS A 81 -4.72 11.13 8.52
CA LYS A 81 -4.00 10.95 9.80
C LYS A 81 -3.97 12.24 10.62
N ALA A 82 -3.67 13.39 10.00
CA ALA A 82 -3.68 14.67 10.68
C ALA A 82 -5.05 14.99 11.30
N ARG A 83 -6.15 14.64 10.61
CA ARG A 83 -7.51 14.74 11.14
C ARG A 83 -7.71 13.84 12.35
N PHE A 84 -7.29 12.59 12.29
CA PHE A 84 -7.35 11.68 13.43
C PHE A 84 -6.57 12.21 14.63
N ASP A 85 -5.36 12.70 14.42
CA ASP A 85 -4.53 13.25 15.51
C ASP A 85 -5.18 14.49 16.16
N SER A 86 -5.93 15.28 15.38
CA SER A 86 -6.63 16.47 15.88
C SER A 86 -7.97 16.19 16.58
N HIS A 87 -8.71 15.17 16.15
CA HIS A 87 -10.13 14.99 16.52
C HIS A 87 -10.51 13.55 16.92
N GLY A 88 -9.55 12.63 16.91
CA GLY A 88 -9.73 11.22 17.28
C GLY A 88 -10.52 10.39 16.26
N ARG A 89 -10.76 10.90 15.04
CA ARG A 89 -11.49 10.18 13.98
C ARG A 89 -10.81 10.31 12.63
N PHE A 90 -10.68 9.18 11.94
CA PHE A 90 -10.27 9.15 10.54
C PHE A 90 -11.40 9.67 9.64
N GLY A 91 -11.00 10.12 8.46
CA GLY A 91 -11.92 10.59 7.43
C GLY A 91 -11.19 11.34 6.34
N PHE A 92 -11.82 11.39 5.16
CA PHE A 92 -11.26 12.00 3.98
C PHE A 92 -12.07 13.23 3.57
N ASP A 93 -11.41 14.18 2.89
CA ASP A 93 -12.10 15.17 2.08
C ASP A 93 -12.62 14.51 0.77
N GLY A 94 -13.51 15.19 0.05
CA GLY A 94 -14.10 14.66 -1.18
C GLY A 94 -13.05 14.18 -2.20
N PRO A 95 -12.07 15.02 -2.57
CA PRO A 95 -11.00 14.63 -3.50
C PRO A 95 -10.10 13.50 -2.96
N GLY A 96 -9.72 13.55 -1.69
CA GLY A 96 -8.85 12.55 -1.08
C GLY A 96 -9.53 11.18 -0.98
N LEU A 97 -10.85 11.15 -0.81
CA LEU A 97 -11.61 9.90 -0.84
C LEU A 97 -11.49 9.20 -2.20
N LEU A 98 -11.63 9.96 -3.28
CA LEU A 98 -11.51 9.44 -4.64
C LEU A 98 -10.09 8.99 -4.92
N ALA A 99 -9.09 9.80 -4.57
CA ALA A 99 -7.68 9.46 -4.78
C ALA A 99 -7.29 8.15 -4.09
N VAL A 100 -7.71 7.94 -2.83
CA VAL A 100 -7.42 6.70 -2.09
C VAL A 100 -8.15 5.50 -2.70
N LEU A 101 -9.39 5.68 -3.16
CA LEU A 101 -10.14 4.61 -3.82
C LEU A 101 -9.47 4.19 -5.14
N ASP A 102 -9.02 5.17 -5.94
CA ASP A 102 -8.34 4.93 -7.21
C ASP A 102 -6.98 4.23 -6.99
N ALA A 103 -6.21 4.66 -5.99
CA ALA A 103 -4.95 4.01 -5.62
C ALA A 103 -5.13 2.57 -5.08
N ILE A 104 -6.24 2.27 -4.38
CA ILE A 104 -6.58 0.89 -4.01
C ILE A 104 -6.85 0.05 -5.26
N GLY A 105 -7.58 0.59 -6.25
CA GLY A 105 -7.78 -0.07 -7.54
C GLY A 105 -6.45 -0.30 -8.28
N ALA A 106 -5.59 0.71 -8.31
CA ALA A 106 -4.25 0.60 -8.90
C ALA A 106 -3.41 -0.48 -8.19
N ASN A 107 -3.46 -0.56 -6.86
CA ASN A 107 -2.79 -1.62 -6.10
C ASN A 107 -3.27 -3.01 -6.54
N GLU A 108 -4.59 -3.22 -6.65
CA GLU A 108 -5.15 -4.51 -7.07
C GLU A 108 -4.63 -4.94 -8.45
N GLU A 109 -4.59 -4.01 -9.40
CA GLU A 109 -4.10 -4.27 -10.75
C GLU A 109 -2.58 -4.49 -10.79
N ILE A 110 -1.82 -3.68 -10.05
CA ILE A 110 -0.37 -3.81 -9.97
C ILE A 110 0.02 -5.17 -9.38
N VAL A 111 -0.64 -5.60 -8.30
CA VAL A 111 -0.36 -6.87 -7.63
C VAL A 111 -0.70 -8.04 -8.56
N ARG A 112 -1.85 -8.00 -9.24
CA ARG A 112 -2.26 -9.03 -10.22
C ARG A 112 -1.26 -9.19 -11.36
N ASN A 113 -0.69 -8.07 -11.82
CA ASN A 113 0.23 -8.05 -12.97
C ASN A 113 1.72 -8.09 -12.58
N SER A 114 2.04 -8.27 -11.30
CA SER A 114 3.42 -8.40 -10.82
C SER A 114 3.71 -9.84 -10.34
N THR A 115 4.96 -10.25 -10.43
CA THR A 115 5.38 -11.55 -9.86
C THR A 115 5.61 -11.44 -8.34
N PRO A 116 5.51 -12.55 -7.58
CA PRO A 116 5.80 -12.57 -6.16
C PRO A 116 7.16 -11.94 -5.81
N ARG A 117 8.20 -12.24 -6.59
CA ARG A 117 9.53 -11.67 -6.37
C ARG A 117 9.59 -10.16 -6.59
N GLN A 118 8.82 -9.62 -7.54
CA GLN A 118 8.74 -8.17 -7.74
C GLN A 118 8.04 -7.49 -6.56
N MET A 119 6.95 -8.10 -6.07
CA MET A 119 6.21 -7.59 -4.92
C MET A 119 7.01 -7.71 -3.61
N GLU A 120 7.76 -8.80 -3.41
CA GLU A 120 8.65 -8.95 -2.26
C GLU A 120 9.74 -7.88 -2.23
N LYS A 121 10.36 -7.59 -3.39
CA LYS A 121 11.32 -6.49 -3.52
C LYS A 121 10.70 -5.15 -3.19
N ALA A 122 9.50 -4.87 -3.71
CA ALA A 122 8.79 -3.63 -3.40
C ALA A 122 8.49 -3.51 -1.89
N LEU A 123 8.07 -4.61 -1.26
CA LEU A 123 7.80 -4.68 0.17
C LEU A 123 9.07 -4.45 1.02
N HIS A 124 10.23 -4.94 0.56
CA HIS A 124 11.51 -4.65 1.20
C HIS A 124 11.78 -3.14 1.22
N VAL A 125 11.63 -2.47 0.08
CA VAL A 125 11.82 -1.01 -0.01
C VAL A 125 10.87 -0.27 0.93
N VAL A 126 9.59 -0.66 0.98
CA VAL A 126 8.63 -0.06 1.91
C VAL A 126 9.08 -0.24 3.36
N ARG A 127 9.54 -1.43 3.75
CA ARG A 127 10.03 -1.69 5.12
C ARG A 127 11.26 -0.85 5.46
N ASP A 128 12.20 -0.71 4.53
CA ASP A 128 13.41 0.08 4.74
C ASP A 128 13.11 1.56 4.97
N VAL A 129 12.14 2.08 4.22
CA VAL A 129 11.72 3.48 4.34
C VAL A 129 10.97 3.72 5.64
N LEU A 130 10.05 2.82 6.03
CA LEU A 130 9.37 2.89 7.33
C LEU A 130 10.35 2.80 8.50
N ALA A 131 11.33 1.90 8.44
CA ALA A 131 12.38 1.79 9.45
C ALA A 131 13.26 3.04 9.52
N SER A 132 13.60 3.62 8.36
CA SER A 132 14.43 4.83 8.27
C SER A 132 13.74 6.05 8.85
N ALA A 133 12.42 6.13 8.69
CA ALA A 133 11.65 7.20 9.30
C ALA A 133 11.50 7.07 10.81
N HIS A 134 11.28 5.86 11.31
CA HIS A 134 11.18 5.61 12.75
C HIS A 134 12.47 6.05 13.49
N ARG A 135 13.64 5.89 12.85
CA ARG A 135 14.94 6.35 13.39
C ARG A 135 15.10 7.87 13.44
N LYS A 136 14.36 8.65 12.66
CA LYS A 136 14.45 10.12 12.62
C LYS A 136 13.55 10.84 13.65
N GLY A 137 12.92 10.09 14.57
CA GLY A 137 12.00 10.61 15.60
C GLY A 137 10.53 10.55 15.17
N PRO A 138 9.57 10.69 16.10
CA PRO A 138 8.15 10.40 15.86
C PRO A 138 7.48 11.56 15.11
N ARG A 139 7.85 11.75 13.84
CA ARG A 139 6.94 12.32 12.85
C ARG A 139 6.60 11.19 11.89
N MET A 140 5.58 10.41 12.28
CA MET A 140 4.81 9.55 11.37
C MET A 140 4.17 10.35 10.21
N SER A 141 4.33 11.69 10.21
CA SER A 141 3.83 12.64 9.22
C SER A 141 4.65 12.75 7.91
N ALA A 142 5.68 11.95 7.64
CA ALA A 142 6.44 12.06 6.39
C ALA A 142 7.19 10.77 6.03
N VAL A 143 6.47 9.70 5.71
CA VAL A 143 7.08 8.45 5.26
C VAL A 143 6.29 7.88 4.12
N ILE A 144 6.39 8.63 3.04
CA ILE A 144 5.64 8.44 1.83
C ILE A 144 6.70 8.57 0.75
N ILE A 145 7.10 7.42 0.20
CA ILE A 145 7.95 7.33 -0.98
C ILE A 145 7.11 7.74 -2.14
#